data_AF-A0A1V4HYV2-F1
#
_entry.id   AF-A0A1V4HYV2-F1
#
_cell.length_a   1.000
_cell.length_b   1.000
_cell.length_c   1.000
_cell.angle_alpha   90.00
_cell.angle_beta   90.00
_cell.angle_gamma   90.00
#
_symmetry.space_group_name_H-M   'P 1'
#
loop_
_entity.id
_entity.type
_entity.pdbx_description
1 polymer ?
#
loop_
_entity_poly.entity_id
_entity_poly.type
_entity_poly.pdbx_seq_one_letter_code
_entity_poly.pdbx_strand_id
1 'polypeptide(L)'
;MTHPLQLLLSAFDLNLSGASLLLTKGSYLFYIENHLNGYGTELDFWLLEIFAWLALAVCCGRIVAGLLSPQLIKSFGSIVEGLRKSHRSFRVLVASNVVMGLVGMIGALNASSAYHANLMRALMLAYPRVYICLSAIMFCWASTFFGEGILLLRYVLTKK
;
A
#
# COMPACT_ATOMS: atom_id res chain seq x y z
N MET A 1 -8.60 3.38 -31.13
CA MET A 1 -7.17 3.19 -30.78
C MET A 1 -7.12 2.14 -29.69
N THR A 2 -6.57 0.96 -29.96
CA THR A 2 -6.39 -0.10 -28.96
C THR A 2 -5.23 0.27 -28.05
N HIS A 3 -5.48 0.34 -26.75
CA HIS A 3 -4.49 0.78 -25.77
C HIS A 3 -3.43 -0.31 -25.54
N PRO A 4 -2.15 0.05 -25.33
CA PRO A 4 -1.04 -0.91 -25.15
C PRO A 4 -1.27 -1.88 -23.98
N LEU A 5 -2.06 -1.48 -22.97
CA LEU A 5 -2.46 -2.34 -21.85
C LEU A 5 -3.49 -3.42 -22.22
N GLN A 6 -4.44 -3.11 -23.11
CA GLN A 6 -5.37 -4.12 -23.64
C GLN A 6 -4.62 -5.13 -24.52
N LEU A 7 -3.64 -4.66 -25.30
CA LEU A 7 -2.73 -5.52 -26.07
C LEU A 7 -1.92 -6.44 -25.15
N LEU A 8 -1.38 -5.90 -24.05
CA LEU A 8 -0.62 -6.70 -23.08
C LEU A 8 -1.48 -7.78 -22.43
N LEU A 9 -2.70 -7.46 -21.98
CA LEU A 9 -3.61 -8.44 -21.38
C LEU A 9 -4.08 -9.50 -22.37
N SER A 10 -4.34 -9.11 -23.62
CA SER A 10 -4.66 -10.06 -24.69
C SER A 10 -3.48 -10.96 -25.07
N ALA A 11 -2.24 -10.48 -24.92
CA ALA A 11 -1.04 -11.27 -25.18
C ALA A 11 -0.77 -12.35 -24.11
N PHE A 12 -1.31 -12.18 -22.90
CA PHE A 12 -1.18 -13.12 -21.78
C PHE A 12 -2.42 -13.99 -21.55
N ASP A 13 -3.44 -13.91 -22.41
CA ASP A 13 -4.71 -14.66 -22.29
C ASP A 13 -5.34 -14.58 -20.89
N LEU A 14 -5.15 -13.44 -20.21
CA LEU A 14 -5.67 -13.20 -18.87
C LEU A 14 -7.16 -12.86 -18.98
N ASN A 15 -7.99 -13.90 -18.89
CA ASN A 15 -9.44 -13.72 -18.86
C ASN A 15 -9.89 -13.17 -17.50
N LEU A 16 -10.06 -11.85 -17.42
CA LEU A 16 -10.51 -11.14 -16.22
C LEU A 16 -12.01 -11.40 -15.89
N SER A 17 -12.75 -12.10 -16.76
CA SER A 17 -14.21 -12.28 -16.64
C SER A 17 -14.68 -13.14 -15.46
N GLY A 18 -13.77 -13.69 -14.65
CA GLY A 18 -14.08 -14.48 -13.45
C GLY A 18 -13.24 -14.11 -12.23
N ALA A 19 -12.35 -13.13 -12.36
CA ALA A 19 -11.56 -12.66 -11.23
C ALA A 19 -12.40 -11.63 -10.46
N SER A 20 -12.37 -11.66 -9.12
CA SER A 20 -13.07 -10.67 -8.29
C SER A 20 -12.07 -9.75 -7.61
N LEU A 21 -12.29 -8.44 -7.66
CA LEU A 21 -11.59 -7.50 -6.78
C LEU A 21 -11.91 -7.89 -5.33
N LEU A 22 -10.88 -8.13 -4.51
CA LEU A 22 -11.01 -8.51 -3.09
C LEU A 22 -10.68 -7.32 -2.19
N LEU A 23 -9.53 -6.68 -2.44
CA LEU A 23 -9.02 -5.56 -1.65
C LEU A 23 -9.60 -4.22 -2.11
N THR A 24 -9.77 -4.05 -3.43
CA THR A 24 -10.13 -2.76 -4.03
C THR A 24 -11.62 -2.63 -4.36
N LYS A 25 -12.41 -3.69 -4.15
CA LYS A 25 -13.84 -3.75 -4.50
C LYS A 25 -14.65 -2.59 -3.95
N GLY A 26 -14.44 -2.22 -2.68
CA GLY A 26 -15.18 -1.13 -2.06
C GLY A 26 -14.92 0.22 -2.75
N SER A 27 -13.66 0.49 -3.12
CA SER A 27 -13.31 1.69 -3.88
C SER A 27 -13.82 1.65 -5.31
N TYR A 28 -13.81 0.47 -5.95
CA TYR A 28 -14.38 0.29 -7.29
C TYR A 28 -15.88 0.56 -7.32
N LEU A 29 -16.65 -0.01 -6.38
CA LEU A 29 -18.08 0.24 -6.26
C LEU A 29 -18.37 1.72 -6.00
N PHE A 30 -17.61 2.35 -5.11
CA PHE A 30 -17.71 3.79 -4.86
C PHE A 30 -17.52 4.62 -6.14
N TYR A 31 -16.56 4.25 -6.99
CA TYR A 31 -16.32 4.93 -8.26
C TYR A 31 -17.49 4.78 -9.25
N ILE A 32 -18.12 3.61 -9.29
CA ILE A 32 -19.32 3.36 -10.11
C ILE A 32 -20.50 4.20 -9.58
N GLU A 33 -20.76 4.14 -8.28
CA GLU A 33 -21.89 4.83 -7.63
C GLU A 33 -21.79 6.35 -7.74
N ASN A 34 -20.59 6.91 -7.74
CA ASN A 34 -20.36 8.36 -7.84
C ASN A 34 -20.09 8.85 -9.26
N HIS A 35 -20.30 8.01 -10.28
CA HIS A 35 -20.06 8.33 -11.69
C HIS A 35 -18.64 8.88 -11.96
N LEU A 36 -17.65 8.39 -11.21
CA LEU A 36 -16.23 8.69 -11.37
C LEU A 36 -15.57 7.74 -12.38
N ASN A 37 -16.35 6.83 -12.96
CA ASN A 37 -15.92 5.82 -13.91
C ASN A 37 -15.77 6.39 -15.32
N GLY A 38 -14.57 6.24 -15.87
CA GLY A 38 -14.27 6.49 -17.28
C GLY A 38 -14.05 5.18 -18.05
N TYR A 39 -13.63 5.29 -19.31
CA TYR A 39 -13.20 4.12 -20.08
C TYR A 39 -12.04 3.42 -19.36
N GLY A 40 -12.08 2.10 -19.17
CA GLY A 40 -10.97 1.32 -18.59
C GLY A 40 -10.81 1.39 -17.07
N THR A 41 -11.74 2.01 -16.33
CA THR A 41 -11.65 2.10 -14.85
C THR A 41 -11.56 0.73 -14.17
N GLU A 42 -12.27 -0.29 -14.67
CA GLU A 42 -12.18 -1.66 -14.15
C GLU A 42 -10.74 -2.22 -14.23
N LEU A 43 -10.06 -1.98 -15.35
CA LEU A 43 -8.68 -2.40 -15.57
C LEU A 43 -7.69 -1.64 -14.67
N ASP A 44 -7.95 -0.36 -14.42
CA ASP A 44 -7.14 0.45 -13.47
C ASP A 44 -7.24 -0.11 -12.04
N PHE A 45 -8.43 -0.55 -11.61
CA PHE A 45 -8.62 -1.20 -10.31
C PHE A 45 -7.99 -2.60 -10.24
N TRP A 46 -8.01 -3.36 -11.34
CA TRP A 46 -7.26 -4.62 -11.43
C TRP A 46 -5.75 -4.42 -11.26
N LEU A 47 -5.19 -3.40 -11.89
CA LEU A 47 -3.77 -3.05 -11.71
C LEU A 47 -3.48 -2.67 -10.27
N LEU A 48 -4.33 -1.83 -9.65
CA LEU A 48 -4.20 -1.46 -8.24
C LEU A 48 -4.23 -2.69 -7.32
N GLU A 49 -5.15 -3.62 -7.56
CA GLU A 49 -5.29 -4.88 -6.81
C GLU A 49 -4.00 -5.72 -6.91
N ILE A 50 -3.43 -5.88 -8.11
CA ILE A 50 -2.18 -6.62 -8.33
C ILE A 50 -1.02 -5.97 -7.56
N PHE A 51 -0.88 -4.64 -7.62
CA PHE A 51 0.17 -3.94 -6.88
C PHE A 51 -0.02 -4.05 -5.36
N ALA A 52 -1.27 -4.00 -4.88
CA ALA A 52 -1.57 -4.19 -3.46
C ALA A 52 -1.17 -5.59 -2.98
N TRP A 53 -1.53 -6.63 -3.73
CA TRP A 53 -1.14 -8.00 -3.42
C TRP A 53 0.38 -8.19 -3.45
N LEU A 54 1.06 -7.65 -4.47
CA LEU A 54 2.52 -7.73 -4.58
C LEU A 54 3.20 -7.03 -3.39
N ALA A 55 2.73 -5.84 -3.01
CA ALA A 55 3.26 -5.11 -1.86
C ALA A 55 3.07 -5.90 -0.55
N LEU A 56 1.88 -6.48 -0.34
CA LEU A 56 1.61 -7.33 0.83
C LEU A 56 2.49 -8.58 0.84
N ALA A 57 2.66 -9.26 -0.29
CA ALA A 57 3.52 -10.44 -0.39
C ALA A 57 4.98 -10.11 -0.05
N VAL A 58 5.51 -9.01 -0.58
CA VAL A 58 6.87 -8.53 -0.29
C VAL A 58 7.00 -8.14 1.18
N CYS A 59 6.01 -7.42 1.74
CA CYS A 59 6.01 -7.03 3.15
C CYS A 59 6.00 -8.25 4.08
N CYS A 60 5.09 -9.19 3.87
CA CYS A 60 5.01 -10.44 4.63
C CYS A 60 6.30 -11.27 4.49
N GLY A 61 6.81 -11.43 3.27
CA GLY A 61 8.07 -12.14 3.03
C GLY A 61 9.24 -11.51 3.77
N ARG A 62 9.34 -10.17 3.76
CA ARG A 62 10.37 -9.42 4.49
C ARG A 62 10.21 -9.55 6.00
N ILE A 63 8.99 -9.48 6.53
CA ILE A 63 8.71 -9.70 7.96
C ILE A 63 9.15 -11.11 8.36
N VAL A 64 8.70 -12.14 7.63
CA VAL A 64 9.04 -13.55 7.94
C VAL A 64 10.56 -13.76 7.87
N ALA A 65 11.21 -13.29 6.81
CA ALA A 65 12.66 -13.38 6.67
C ALA A 65 13.41 -12.66 7.81
N GLY A 66 12.94 -11.47 8.21
CA GLY A 66 13.53 -10.73 9.32
C GLY A 66 13.28 -11.34 10.69
N LEU A 67 12.12 -11.98 10.90
CA LEU A 67 11.83 -12.72 12.13
C LEU A 67 12.68 -14.00 12.27
N LEU A 68 13.00 -14.65 11.15
CA LEU A 68 13.81 -15.87 11.11
C LEU A 68 15.32 -15.61 11.05
N SER A 69 15.77 -14.38 10.77
CA SER A 69 17.18 -14.03 10.61
C SER A 69 17.73 -13.21 11.80
N PRO A 70 18.55 -13.82 12.68
CA PRO A 70 19.18 -13.11 13.81
C PRO A 70 20.11 -11.97 13.36
N GLN A 71 20.70 -12.09 12.17
CA GLN A 71 21.62 -11.10 11.61
C GLN A 71 20.89 -9.81 11.20
N LEU A 72 19.68 -9.94 10.67
CA LEU A 72 18.84 -8.82 10.25
C LEU A 72 18.39 -8.01 11.47
N ILE A 73 18.02 -8.68 12.57
CA ILE A 73 17.69 -8.04 13.85
C ILE A 73 18.91 -7.27 14.41
N LYS A 74 20.13 -7.80 14.27
CA LYS A 74 21.36 -7.09 14.67
C LYS A 74 21.59 -5.81 13.85
N SER A 75 21.30 -5.81 12.54
CA SER A 75 21.42 -4.61 11.72
C SER A 75 20.45 -3.49 12.10
N PHE A 76 19.28 -3.82 12.67
CA PHE A 76 18.40 -2.79 13.23
C PHE A 76 19.02 -2.11 14.46
N GLY A 77 19.92 -2.80 15.18
CA GLY A 77 20.59 -2.24 16.34
C GLY A 77 21.43 -1.00 16.05
N SER A 78 22.12 -0.94 14.91
CA SER A 78 22.88 0.25 14.51
C SER A 78 21.96 1.43 14.17
N ILE A 79 20.79 1.17 13.56
CA ILE A 79 19.75 2.17 13.28
C ILE A 79 19.20 2.74 14.59
N VAL A 80 18.91 1.86 15.57
CA VAL A 80 18.44 2.27 16.90
C VAL A 80 19.49 3.12 17.62
N GLU A 81 20.76 2.75 17.56
CA GLU A 81 21.85 3.52 18.18
C GLU A 81 22.02 4.90 17.56
N GLY A 82 21.91 5.02 16.23
CA GLY A 82 21.89 6.30 15.54
C GLY A 82 20.72 7.19 15.98
N LEU A 83 19.53 6.62 16.14
CA LEU A 83 18.33 7.34 16.59
C LEU A 83 18.39 7.72 18.07
N ARG A 84 19.02 6.90 18.92
CA ARG A 84 19.21 7.21 20.35
C ARG A 84 20.09 8.45 20.55
N LYS A 85 21.08 8.66 19.68
CA LYS A 85 21.92 9.88 19.67
C LYS A 85 21.13 11.15 19.31
N SER A 86 19.98 11.01 18.64
CA SER A 86 19.11 12.12 18.22
C SER A 86 18.08 12.56 19.29
N HIS A 87 18.12 12.04 20.52
CA HIS A 87 17.17 12.34 21.62
C HIS A 87 15.67 12.11 21.31
N ARG A 88 15.32 11.47 20.19
CA ARG A 88 13.93 11.10 19.88
C ARG A 88 13.57 9.78 20.58
N SER A 89 12.33 9.70 21.09
CA SER A 89 11.83 8.47 21.70
C SER A 89 11.69 7.37 20.65
N PHE A 90 12.60 6.40 20.68
CA PHE A 90 12.64 5.28 19.73
C PHE A 90 11.33 4.49 19.71
N ARG A 91 10.68 4.32 20.88
CA ARG A 91 9.37 3.66 20.98
C ARG A 91 8.27 4.39 20.21
N VAL A 92 8.30 5.73 20.23
CA VAL A 92 7.35 6.56 19.48
C VAL A 92 7.55 6.38 17.99
N LEU A 93 8.80 6.28 17.51
CA LEU A 93 9.10 6.02 16.10
C LEU A 93 8.61 4.65 15.63
N VAL A 94 8.80 3.60 16.45
CA VAL A 94 8.29 2.27 16.14
C VAL A 94 6.77 2.28 16.06
N ALA A 95 6.12 2.86 17.08
CA ALA A 95 4.66 2.99 17.09
C ALA A 95 4.16 3.81 15.90
N SER A 96 4.83 4.91 15.54
CA SER A 96 4.43 5.73 14.39
C SER A 96 4.56 4.97 13.08
N ASN A 97 5.63 4.19 12.86
CA ASN A 97 5.79 3.42 11.62
C ASN A 97 4.72 2.35 11.46
N VAL A 98 4.40 1.61 12.54
CA VAL A 98 3.35 0.57 12.50
C VAL A 98 1.97 1.21 12.29
N VAL A 99 1.62 2.23 13.07
CA VAL A 99 0.30 2.87 13.01
C VAL A 99 0.12 3.61 11.70
N MET A 100 1.08 4.43 11.28
CA MET A 100 1.00 5.16 10.00
C MET A 100 1.03 4.23 8.81
N GLY A 101 1.79 3.13 8.86
CA GLY A 101 1.79 2.12 7.82
C GLY A 101 0.41 1.45 7.68
N LEU A 102 -0.21 1.06 8.81
CA LEU A 102 -1.54 0.46 8.80
C LEU A 102 -2.63 1.45 8.31
N VAL A 103 -2.64 2.65 8.89
CA VAL A 103 -3.58 3.72 8.51
C VAL A 103 -3.40 4.12 7.04
N GLY A 104 -2.15 4.19 6.56
CA GLY A 104 -1.83 4.49 5.16
C GLY A 104 -2.35 3.43 4.20
N MET A 105 -2.19 2.14 4.52
CA MET A 105 -2.74 1.05 3.70
C MET A 105 -4.27 1.10 3.64
N ILE A 106 -4.95 1.29 4.78
CA ILE A 106 -6.41 1.40 4.85
C ILE A 106 -6.90 2.63 4.09
N GLY A 107 -6.26 3.78 4.33
CA GLY A 107 -6.62 5.05 3.68
C GLY A 107 -6.43 5.02 2.17
N ALA A 108 -5.35 4.40 1.69
CA ALA A 108 -5.08 4.27 0.26
C ALA A 108 -6.14 3.44 -0.49
N LEU A 109 -6.76 2.46 0.19
CA LEU A 109 -7.83 1.63 -0.38
C LEU A 109 -9.24 2.16 -0.09
N ASN A 110 -9.39 3.29 0.60
CA ASN A 110 -10.68 3.85 0.97
C ASN A 110 -10.98 5.16 0.21
N ALA A 111 -11.46 5.01 -1.03
CA ALA A 111 -11.85 6.13 -1.87
C ALA A 111 -12.95 7.00 -1.23
N SER A 112 -13.89 6.40 -0.50
CA SER A 112 -14.95 7.14 0.19
C SER A 112 -14.39 8.14 1.20
N SER A 113 -13.45 7.71 2.04
CA SER A 113 -12.78 8.61 3.00
C SER A 113 -12.01 9.72 2.29
N ALA A 114 -11.26 9.40 1.24
CA ALA A 114 -10.52 10.39 0.47
C ALA A 114 -11.44 11.39 -0.25
N TYR A 115 -12.62 10.98 -0.71
CA TYR A 115 -13.58 11.87 -1.37
C TYR A 115 -14.15 12.96 -0.46
N HIS A 116 -14.06 12.81 0.87
CA HIS A 116 -14.45 13.87 1.82
C HIS A 116 -13.40 14.98 1.93
N ALA A 117 -12.16 14.75 1.49
CA ALA A 117 -11.12 15.76 1.49
C ALA A 117 -11.17 16.57 0.19
N ASN A 118 -11.34 17.89 0.28
CA ASN A 118 -11.52 18.79 -0.88
C ASN A 118 -10.47 18.61 -1.98
N LEU A 119 -9.19 18.48 -1.61
CA LEU A 119 -8.09 18.29 -2.57
C LEU A 119 -8.19 16.95 -3.30
N MET A 120 -8.49 15.87 -2.56
CA MET A 120 -8.58 14.52 -3.11
C MET A 120 -9.84 14.36 -3.95
N ARG A 121 -10.96 14.97 -3.53
CA ARG A 121 -12.18 15.06 -4.33
C ARG A 121 -11.93 15.77 -5.67
N ALA A 122 -11.27 16.92 -5.64
CA ALA A 122 -10.93 17.65 -6.86
C ALA A 122 -10.03 16.80 -7.78
N LEU A 123 -9.05 16.09 -7.22
CA LEU A 123 -8.18 15.18 -7.98
C LEU A 123 -8.96 14.01 -8.58
N MET A 124 -9.86 13.37 -7.82
CA MET A 124 -10.69 12.27 -8.32
C MET A 124 -11.62 12.70 -9.45
N LEU A 125 -12.19 13.91 -9.37
CA LEU A 125 -13.08 14.44 -10.40
C LEU A 125 -12.33 14.86 -11.66
N ALA A 126 -11.17 15.53 -11.51
CA ALA A 126 -10.41 16.03 -12.64
C ALA A 126 -9.53 14.95 -13.30
N TYR A 127 -8.93 14.06 -12.50
CA TYR A 127 -7.94 13.08 -12.93
C TYR A 127 -8.08 11.74 -12.17
N PRO A 128 -9.17 10.98 -12.37
CA PRO A 128 -9.47 9.76 -11.62
C PRO A 128 -8.37 8.69 -11.68
N ARG A 129 -7.72 8.53 -12.84
CA ARG A 129 -6.61 7.58 -13.01
C ARG A 129 -5.34 7.98 -12.26
N VAL A 130 -5.06 9.28 -12.19
CA VAL A 130 -3.91 9.80 -11.43
C VAL A 130 -4.13 9.53 -9.95
N TYR A 131 -5.36 9.69 -9.46
CA TYR A 131 -5.71 9.30 -8.10
C TYR A 131 -5.49 7.80 -7.86
N ILE A 132 -5.97 6.91 -8.74
CA ILE A 132 -5.77 5.45 -8.57
C ILE A 132 -4.28 5.09 -8.50
N CYS A 133 -3.45 5.72 -9.34
CA CYS A 133 -1.99 5.54 -9.29
C CYS A 133 -1.39 6.06 -7.97
N LEU A 134 -1.83 7.22 -7.50
CA LEU A 134 -1.40 7.77 -6.21
C LEU A 134 -1.77 6.84 -5.05
N SER A 135 -2.98 6.26 -5.07
CA SER A 135 -3.41 5.24 -4.10
C SER A 135 -2.51 4.02 -4.12
N ALA A 136 -2.09 3.52 -5.30
CA ALA A 136 -1.15 2.41 -5.41
C ALA A 136 0.20 2.74 -4.77
N ILE A 137 0.75 3.92 -5.06
CA ILE A 137 2.03 4.39 -4.49
C ILE A 137 1.93 4.51 -2.97
N MET A 138 0.87 5.16 -2.48
CA MET A 138 0.63 5.32 -1.05
C MET A 138 0.51 3.97 -0.35
N PHE A 139 -0.21 3.01 -0.94
CA PHE A 139 -0.35 1.67 -0.39
C PHE A 139 1.01 0.95 -0.29
N CYS A 140 1.83 1.01 -1.36
CA CYS A 140 3.15 0.38 -1.39
C CYS A 140 4.10 0.97 -0.34
N TRP A 141 4.13 2.30 -0.21
CA TRP A 141 4.92 2.98 0.83
C TRP A 141 4.42 2.63 2.23
N ALA A 142 3.12 2.67 2.46
CA ALA A 142 2.53 2.36 3.76
C ALA A 142 2.82 0.90 4.17
N SER A 143 2.75 -0.04 3.23
CA SER A 143 3.14 -1.44 3.44
C SER A 143 4.61 -1.59 3.85
N THR A 144 5.50 -0.80 3.26
CA THR A 144 6.92 -0.78 3.61
C THR A 144 7.13 -0.25 5.04
N PHE A 145 6.51 0.89 5.38
CA PHE A 145 6.58 1.44 6.75
C PHE A 145 6.04 0.48 7.80
N PHE A 146 4.95 -0.22 7.48
CA PHE A 146 4.37 -1.24 8.35
C PHE A 146 5.34 -2.41 8.59
N GLY A 147 5.93 -2.96 7.52
CA GLY A 147 6.89 -4.05 7.61
C GLY A 147 8.13 -3.69 8.41
N GLU A 148 8.74 -2.53 8.14
CA GLU A 148 9.87 -2.01 8.91
C GLU A 148 9.48 -1.75 10.38
N GLY A 149 8.28 -1.23 10.62
CA GLY A 149 7.73 -1.03 11.96
C GLY A 149 7.64 -2.32 12.77
N ILE A 150 7.18 -3.42 12.16
CA ILE A 150 7.10 -4.74 12.81
C ILE A 150 8.49 -5.28 13.14
N LEU A 151 9.44 -5.16 12.23
CA LEU A 151 10.81 -5.63 12.45
C LEU A 151 11.50 -4.84 13.57
N LEU A 152 11.32 -3.52 13.60
CA LEU A 152 11.80 -2.67 14.69
C LEU A 152 11.11 -3.01 16.03
N LEU A 153 9.81 -3.30 16.01
CA LEU A 153 9.06 -3.72 17.19
C LEU A 153 9.62 -5.02 17.75
N ARG A 154 9.91 -6.01 16.89
CA ARG A 154 10.56 -7.26 17.31
C ARG A 154 11.89 -6.97 18.00
N TYR A 155 12.73 -6.12 17.43
CA TYR A 155 14.00 -5.74 18.05
C TYR A 155 13.80 -5.13 19.45
N VAL A 156 12.85 -4.22 19.63
CA VAL A 156 12.52 -3.65 20.97
C VAL A 156 12.13 -4.72 21.98
N LEU A 157 11.29 -5.67 21.56
CA LEU A 157 10.82 -6.74 22.44
C LEU A 157 11.92 -7.73 22.81
N THR A 158 12.88 -7.95 21.92
CA THR A 158 13.98 -8.91 22.14
C THR A 158 15.14 -8.31 22.96
N LYS A 159 15.22 -6.97 23.08
CA LYS A 159 16.22 -6.26 23.89
C LYS A 159 15.77 -5.92 25.32
N LYS A 160 14.56 -6.34 25.72
CA LYS A 160 14.15 -6.38 27.13
C LYS A 160 14.75 -7.61 27.80
#